data_AF-A0A258AZW5-F1
#
_entry.id   AF-A0A258AZW5-F1
#
_cell.length_a   1.000
_cell.length_b   1.000
_cell.length_c   1.000
_cell.angle_alpha   90.00
_cell.angle_beta   90.00
_cell.angle_gamma   90.00
#
_symmetry.space_group_name_H-M   'P 1'
#
loop_
_entity.id
_entity.type
_entity.pdbx_description
1 polymer ?
#
loop_
_entity_poly.entity_id
_entity_poly.type
_entity_poly.pdbx_seq_one_letter_code
_entity_poly.pdbx_strand_id
1 'polypeptide(L)'
;MSDYNGQYSSTPTVDLAYDEGLRKFMLGVYNKMGLGLVLTGALAWAAANVPSIQQLMFNITADGRFAGYTILGYVITFAPVVILLGAGFVMRNPTVATTTGL
;
A
#
# COMPACT_ATOMS: atom_id res chain seq x y z
N MET A 1 -39.64 -44.36 18.88
CA MET A 1 -39.68 -43.14 18.04
C MET A 1 -39.36 -41.94 18.91
N SER A 2 -38.08 -41.60 19.05
CA SER A 2 -37.55 -40.23 19.27
C SER A 2 -36.09 -40.32 19.70
N ASP A 3 -35.26 -40.88 18.82
CA ASP A 3 -33.80 -40.85 18.95
C ASP A 3 -33.30 -39.80 17.95
N TYR A 4 -33.83 -38.58 18.05
CA TYR A 4 -33.18 -37.40 17.48
C TYR A 4 -32.04 -37.01 18.42
N ASN A 5 -31.08 -37.94 18.46
CA ASN A 5 -29.68 -37.79 18.74
C ASN A 5 -29.22 -36.39 18.29
N GLY A 6 -28.96 -35.53 19.28
CA GLY A 6 -28.40 -34.20 19.13
C GLY A 6 -26.95 -34.21 18.63
N GLN A 7 -26.66 -35.04 17.63
CA GLN A 7 -25.42 -35.06 16.85
C GLN A 7 -25.41 -33.91 15.83
N TYR A 8 -25.63 -32.69 16.31
CA TYR A 8 -24.92 -31.54 15.77
C TYR A 8 -23.88 -31.13 16.81
N SER A 9 -22.94 -32.04 17.06
CA SER A 9 -21.61 -31.67 17.52
C SER A 9 -20.87 -31.04 16.35
N SER A 10 -21.34 -29.88 15.87
CA SER A 10 -20.49 -29.01 15.06
C SER A 10 -19.51 -28.40 16.03
N THR A 11 -18.25 -28.78 15.90
CA THR A 11 -17.16 -28.42 16.82
C THR A 11 -17.03 -26.89 16.85
N PRO A 12 -17.46 -26.18 17.91
CA PRO A 12 -17.57 -24.71 17.92
C PRO A 12 -16.21 -24.00 17.86
N THR A 13 -15.12 -24.75 17.95
CA THR A 13 -13.76 -24.23 18.05
C THR A 13 -13.14 -23.91 16.69
N VAL A 14 -13.61 -24.54 15.61
CA VAL A 14 -13.02 -24.38 14.26
C VAL A 14 -13.57 -23.14 13.56
N ASP A 15 -14.89 -22.91 13.63
CA ASP A 15 -15.53 -21.70 13.08
C ASP A 15 -15.07 -20.45 13.84
N LEU A 16 -14.96 -20.51 15.18
CA LEU A 16 -14.44 -19.39 15.99
C LEU A 16 -12.98 -19.03 15.65
N ALA A 17 -12.13 -20.02 15.37
CA ALA A 17 -10.73 -19.78 15.04
C ALA A 17 -10.57 -19.11 13.66
N TYR A 18 -11.42 -19.44 12.70
CA TYR A 18 -11.46 -18.78 11.39
C TYR A 18 -11.92 -17.33 11.51
N ASP A 19 -12.97 -17.06 12.30
CA ASP A 19 -13.48 -15.72 12.56
C ASP A 19 -12.44 -14.82 13.25
N GLU A 20 -11.70 -15.37 14.22
CA GLU A 20 -10.59 -14.65 14.86
C GLU A 20 -9.43 -14.36 13.89
N GLY A 21 -9.07 -15.34 13.05
CA GLY A 21 -8.02 -15.20 12.04
C GLY A 21 -8.36 -14.13 11.00
N LEU A 22 -9.58 -14.15 10.47
CA LEU A 22 -10.07 -13.17 9.49
C LEU A 22 -10.12 -11.77 10.10
N ARG A 23 -10.65 -11.63 11.32
CA ARG A 23 -10.71 -10.33 12.00
C ARG A 23 -9.32 -9.75 12.25
N LYS A 24 -8.37 -10.57 12.73
CA LYS A 24 -6.98 -10.14 12.94
C LYS A 24 -6.31 -9.76 11.62
N PHE A 25 -6.56 -10.53 10.56
CA PHE A 25 -6.08 -10.22 9.21
C PHE A 25 -6.62 -8.88 8.70
N MET A 26 -7.94 -8.67 8.75
CA MET A 26 -8.57 -7.43 8.29
C MET A 26 -8.08 -6.21 9.09
N LEU A 27 -7.99 -6.30 10.42
CA LEU A 27 -7.40 -5.25 11.26
C LEU A 27 -5.95 -4.93 10.85
N GLY A 28 -5.15 -5.97 10.56
CA GLY A 28 -3.79 -5.80 10.05
C GLY A 28 -3.74 -5.08 8.70
N VAL A 29 -4.64 -5.43 7.78
CA VAL A 29 -4.76 -4.76 6.47
C VAL A 29 -5.20 -3.31 6.66
N TYR A 30 -6.22 -3.03 7.46
CA TYR A 30 -6.72 -1.68 7.69
C TYR A 30 -5.67 -0.77 8.32
N ASN A 31 -4.91 -1.26 9.30
CA ASN A 31 -3.82 -0.49 9.88
C ASN A 31 -2.75 -0.16 8.85
N LYS A 32 -2.37 -1.11 7.98
CA LYS A 32 -1.39 -0.87 6.91
C LYS A 32 -1.91 0.14 5.88
N MET A 33 -3.16 0.01 5.45
CA MET A 33 -3.78 0.94 4.49
C MET A 33 -3.92 2.35 5.09
N GLY A 34 -4.34 2.43 6.36
CA GLY A 34 -4.40 3.67 7.11
C GLY A 34 -3.03 4.34 7.24
N LEU A 35 -1.99 3.59 7.61
CA LEU A 35 -0.62 4.11 7.67
C LEU A 35 -0.12 4.58 6.30
N GLY A 36 -0.39 3.83 5.23
CA GLY A 36 -0.02 4.22 3.87
C GLY A 36 -0.69 5.53 3.44
N LEU A 37 -1.97 5.69 3.75
CA LEU A 37 -2.72 6.91 3.44
C LEU A 37 -2.24 8.10 4.27
N VAL A 38 -2.03 7.92 5.58
CA VAL A 38 -1.50 8.97 6.47
C VAL A 38 -0.11 9.42 6.02
N LEU A 39 0.78 8.48 5.71
CA LEU A 39 2.12 8.79 5.21
C LEU A 39 2.07 9.58 3.90
N THR A 40 1.25 9.13 2.95
CA THR A 40 1.08 9.81 1.66
C THR A 40 0.50 11.21 1.85
N GLY A 41 -0.51 11.34 2.71
CA GLY A 41 -1.12 12.63 3.05
C GLY A 41 -0.14 13.58 3.73
N ALA A 42 0.69 13.08 4.65
CA ALA A 42 1.72 13.88 5.30
C ALA A 42 2.77 14.40 4.31
N LEU A 43 3.23 13.55 3.39
CA LEU A 43 4.17 13.94 2.33
C LEU A 43 3.54 14.97 1.39
N ALA A 44 2.29 14.77 0.97
CA ALA A 44 1.57 15.71 0.13
C ALA A 44 1.37 17.07 0.83
N TRP A 45 1.00 17.05 2.11
CA TRP A 45 0.86 18.27 2.91
C TRP A 45 2.19 19.02 3.02
N ALA A 46 3.29 18.31 3.28
CA ALA A 46 4.62 18.91 3.36
C ALA A 46 5.02 19.53 2.02
N ALA A 47 4.85 18.81 0.90
CA ALA A 47 5.13 19.34 -0.43
C ALA A 47 4.28 20.59 -0.77
N ALA A 48 3.04 20.65 -0.29
CA ALA A 48 2.13 21.77 -0.53
C ALA A 48 2.35 22.98 0.40
N ASN A 49 2.86 22.79 1.61
CA ASN A 49 2.91 23.86 2.64
C ASN A 49 4.33 24.27 3.05
N VAL A 50 5.37 23.54 2.65
CA VAL A 50 6.75 23.84 3.02
C VAL A 50 7.48 24.48 1.84
N PRO A 51 7.82 25.79 1.91
CA PRO A 51 8.42 26.52 0.78
C PRO A 51 9.77 25.93 0.31
N SER A 52 10.58 25.40 1.23
CA SER A 52 11.87 24.78 0.88
C SER A 52 11.69 23.53 0.02
N ILE A 53 10.64 22.72 0.26
CA ILE A 53 10.34 21.54 -0.56
C ILE A 53 9.87 21.96 -1.96
N GLN A 54 9.06 23.02 -2.05
CA GLN A 54 8.61 23.55 -3.34
C GLN A 54 9.76 24.07 -4.19
N GLN A 55 10.71 24.80 -3.59
CA GLN A 55 11.90 25.30 -4.28
C GLN A 55 12.81 24.16 -4.76
N LEU A 56 12.84 23.04 -4.04
CA LEU A 56 13.57 21.84 -4.47
C LEU A 56 12.90 21.14 -5.65
N MET A 57 11.59 21.25 -5.81
CA MET A 57 10.79 20.58 -6.85
C MET A 57 10.56 21.44 -8.10
N PHE A 58 10.40 22.75 -7.93
CA PHE A 58 9.92 23.67 -8.95
C PHE A 58 10.83 24.89 -9.08
N ASN A 59 11.04 25.33 -10.32
CA ASN A 59 11.61 26.63 -10.61
C ASN A 59 10.46 27.64 -10.74
N ILE A 60 10.48 28.67 -9.90
CA ILE A 60 9.51 29.76 -9.91
C ILE A 60 10.26 31.04 -10.31
N THR A 61 9.77 31.73 -11.34
CA THR A 61 10.34 33.03 -11.77
C THR A 61 10.16 34.06 -10.66
N ALA A 62 11.00 35.10 -10.63
CA ALA A 62 10.89 36.22 -9.70
C ALA A 62 9.47 36.86 -9.65
N ASP A 63 8.73 36.79 -10.77
CA ASP A 63 7.34 37.25 -10.89
C ASP A 63 6.30 36.27 -10.31
N GLY A 64 6.72 35.21 -9.61
CA GLY A 64 5.84 34.20 -9.01
C GLY A 64 5.22 33.20 -10.00
N ARG A 65 5.65 33.22 -11.27
CA ARG A 65 5.14 32.31 -12.30
C ARG A 65 5.90 30.99 -12.30
N PHE A 66 5.18 29.91 -12.55
CA PHE A 66 5.77 28.59 -12.76
C PHE A 66 6.70 28.61 -13.98
N ALA A 67 7.99 28.36 -13.77
CA ALA A 67 9.02 28.34 -14.81
C ALA A 67 9.41 26.92 -15.24
N GLY A 68 9.02 25.91 -14.46
CA GLY A 68 9.29 24.49 -14.76
C GLY A 68 9.61 23.67 -13.52
N TYR A 69 9.99 22.41 -13.74
CA TYR A 69 10.50 21.53 -12.68
C TYR A 69 12.03 21.67 -12.55
N THR A 70 12.55 21.41 -11.36
CA THR A 70 13.99 21.16 -11.16
C THR A 70 14.34 19.76 -11.66
N ILE A 71 15.64 19.44 -11.75
CA ILE A 71 16.10 18.07 -12.04
C ILE A 71 15.50 17.07 -11.04
N LEU A 72 15.47 17.43 -9.75
CA LEU A 72 14.86 16.60 -8.72
C LEU A 72 13.35 16.45 -8.92
N GLY A 73 12.66 17.55 -9.26
CA GLY A 73 11.24 17.53 -9.59
C GLY A 73 10.93 16.59 -10.75
N TYR A 74 11.73 16.61 -11.82
CA TYR A 74 11.60 15.67 -12.93
C TYR A 74 11.77 14.22 -12.50
N VAL A 75 12.78 13.92 -11.67
CA VAL A 75 12.99 12.56 -11.16
C VAL A 75 11.78 12.09 -10.36
N ILE A 76 11.25 12.91 -9.47
CA ILE A 76 10.10 12.54 -8.62
C ILE A 76 8.84 12.36 -9.46
N THR A 77 8.57 13.24 -10.42
CA THR A 77 7.38 13.17 -11.29
C THR A 77 7.43 11.96 -12.23
N PHE A 78 8.60 11.61 -12.78
CA PHE A 78 8.74 10.47 -13.69
C PHE A 78 9.07 9.14 -12.98
N ALA A 79 9.39 9.16 -11.69
CA ALA A 79 9.67 7.96 -10.91
C ALA A 79 8.62 6.84 -11.07
N PRO A 80 7.29 7.10 -11.04
CA PRO A 80 6.30 6.03 -11.17
C PRO A 80 6.41 5.28 -12.51
N VAL A 81 6.65 6.01 -13.60
CA VAL A 81 6.81 5.43 -14.94
C VAL A 81 8.11 4.66 -15.04
N VAL A 82 9.22 5.22 -14.53
CA VAL A 82 10.53 4.56 -14.52
C VAL A 82 10.50 3.29 -13.68
N ILE A 83 9.83 3.30 -12.52
CA ILE A 83 9.67 2.13 -11.66
C ILE A 83 8.83 1.07 -12.36
N LEU A 84 7.71 1.44 -13.00
CA LEU A 84 6.85 0.49 -13.71
C LEU A 84 7.57 -0.16 -14.90
N LEU A 85 8.27 0.65 -15.71
CA LEU A 85 9.05 0.13 -16.83
C LEU A 85 10.25 -0.70 -16.34
N GLY A 86 10.95 -0.22 -15.32
CA GLY A 86 12.07 -0.91 -14.68
C GLY A 86 11.67 -2.26 -14.10
N ALA A 87 10.52 -2.34 -13.43
CA ALA A 87 9.97 -3.60 -12.91
C ALA A 87 9.76 -4.63 -14.01
N GLY A 88 9.31 -4.21 -15.20
CA GLY A 88 9.18 -5.09 -16.37
C GLY A 88 10.52 -5.65 -16.88
N PHE A 89 11.62 -4.89 -16.77
CA PHE A 89 12.96 -5.39 -17.11
C PHE A 89 13.58 -6.25 -15.99
N VAL A 90 13.26 -5.96 -14.72
CA VAL A 90 13.76 -6.70 -13.55
C VAL A 90 13.04 -8.05 -13.35
N MET A 91 11.73 -8.13 -13.63
CA MET A 91 10.94 -9.37 -13.51
C MET A 91 11.06 -10.29 -14.73
N ARG A 92 12.29 -10.57 -15.20
CA ARG A 92 12.51 -11.47 -16.35
C ARG A 92 12.25 -12.96 -16.04
N ASN A 93 12.12 -13.31 -14.75
CA ASN A 93 11.74 -14.64 -14.26
C ASN A 93 10.94 -14.53 -12.95
N PRO A 94 9.60 -14.47 -12.98
CA PRO A 94 8.81 -14.70 -11.78
C PRO A 94 9.02 -16.16 -11.35
N THR A 95 9.91 -16.39 -10.39
CA THR A 95 10.00 -17.69 -9.72
C THR A 95 8.64 -17.89 -9.04
N VAL A 96 7.89 -18.86 -9.52
CA VAL A 96 6.73 -19.38 -8.78
C VAL A 96 7.26 -19.72 -7.39
N ALA A 97 6.84 -18.96 -6.38
CA ALA A 97 6.96 -19.43 -5.02
C ALA A 97 6.11 -20.70 -5.00
N THR A 98 6.77 -21.84 -5.14
CA THR A 98 6.19 -23.14 -4.82
C THR A 98 5.66 -23.01 -3.42
N THR A 99 4.35 -22.85 -3.29
CA THR A 99 3.62 -23.17 -2.06
C THR A 99 3.70 -24.70 -1.93
N THR A 100 4.89 -25.20 -1.63
CA THR A 100 5.10 -26.56 -1.18
C THR A 100 4.42 -26.64 0.17
N GLY A 101 3.35 -27.42 0.21
CA GLY A 101 2.44 -27.49 1.33
C GLY A 101 3.13 -27.73 2.66
N LEU A 102 2.61 -27.04 3.67
CA LEU A 102 2.35 -27.53 5.01
C LEU A 102 1.05 -26.87 5.47
#